data_AF-A0AA43BD56-F1
#
_entry.id   AF-A0AA43BD56-F1
#
_cell.length_a   1.000
_cell.length_b   1.000
_cell.length_c   1.000
_cell.angle_alpha   90.00
_cell.angle_beta   90.00
_cell.angle_gamma   90.00
#
_symmetry.space_group_name_H-M   'P 1'
#
loop_
_entity.id
_entity.type
_entity.pdbx_description
1 polymer ?
#
loop_
_entity_poly.entity_id
_entity_poly.type
_entity_poly.pdbx_seq_one_letter_code
_entity_poly.pdbx_strand_id
1 'polypeptide(L)'
;MAMIIRTIMCIAGLVLASPAAAEPTKVVVRVLSQDAKFIGDGTGGARVTIREAASGKVLAHGITKGGTGNTERIMEASGRSPLVQTADAASFNAIVDVSEPTLVDLEVEGPLGRPNSVVRVRSQRWIIPGEAIDAGNGWLVELPGLAITPRSVREGDALSIEAKVELLCGCPITPGGRWDAADYQVKAVLWSGKKRISTTPLTFRTSPGTYASTIPASTAGKLRLTIYAVNIKTGNAGVVHIPAS
;
A
#
# COMPACT_ATOMS: atom_id res chain seq x y z
N MET A 1 -5.30 80.87 35.78
CA MET A 1 -5.34 80.77 34.31
C MET A 1 -4.42 79.63 33.90
N ALA A 2 -4.99 78.61 33.25
CA ALA A 2 -4.37 77.50 32.51
C ALA A 2 -3.45 76.48 33.23
N MET A 3 -4.08 75.32 33.47
CA MET A 3 -3.58 73.97 33.75
C MET A 3 -2.91 73.36 32.51
N ILE A 4 -1.72 72.72 32.61
CA ILE A 4 -1.27 71.71 31.61
C ILE A 4 -0.51 70.58 32.32
N ILE A 5 -1.23 69.47 32.52
CA ILE A 5 -0.72 68.17 32.94
C ILE A 5 -0.09 67.51 31.72
N ARG A 6 1.22 67.18 31.78
CA ARG A 6 1.89 66.37 30.76
C ARG A 6 1.70 64.88 31.10
N THR A 7 0.58 64.32 30.65
CA THR A 7 0.35 62.88 30.64
C THR A 7 1.20 62.26 29.53
N ILE A 8 2.24 61.51 29.90
CA ILE A 8 2.96 60.63 28.97
C ILE A 8 2.05 59.41 28.75
N MET A 9 1.33 59.42 27.64
CA MET A 9 0.47 58.33 27.20
C MET A 9 1.35 57.25 26.54
N CYS A 10 1.72 56.22 27.31
CA CYS A 10 2.24 54.96 26.75
C CYS A 10 1.12 54.31 25.91
N ILE A 11 1.18 54.47 24.60
CA ILE A 11 0.34 53.71 23.67
C ILE A 11 0.91 52.29 23.64
N ALA A 12 0.30 51.39 24.41
CA ALA A 12 0.49 49.97 24.27
C ALA A 12 -0.09 49.53 22.92
N GLY A 13 0.79 49.28 21.94
CA GLY A 13 0.42 48.66 20.67
C GLY A 13 -0.05 47.22 20.91
N LEU A 14 -1.36 47.04 21.07
CA LEU A 14 -1.97 45.72 21.08
C LEU A 14 -1.91 45.18 19.64
N VAL A 15 -0.84 44.43 19.32
CA VAL A 15 -0.79 43.65 18.09
C VAL A 15 -1.89 42.60 18.19
N LEU A 16 -3.00 42.85 17.52
CA LEU A 16 -4.04 41.85 17.28
C LEU A 16 -3.42 40.78 16.39
N ALA A 17 -2.82 39.75 16.99
CA ALA A 17 -2.49 38.53 16.29
C ALA A 17 -3.81 37.88 15.87
N SER A 18 -4.19 38.06 14.61
CA SER A 18 -5.28 37.27 14.03
C SER A 18 -4.94 35.80 14.27
N PRO A 19 -5.84 34.99 14.87
CA PRO A 19 -5.60 33.56 14.95
C PRO A 19 -5.40 33.06 13.52
N ALA A 20 -4.25 32.44 13.25
CA ALA A 20 -4.02 31.76 11.98
C ALA A 20 -5.08 30.66 11.85
N ALA A 21 -6.15 30.95 11.12
CA ALA A 21 -7.20 29.98 10.85
C ALA A 21 -6.57 28.89 9.99
N ALA A 22 -6.83 27.63 10.33
CA ALA A 22 -6.39 26.52 9.50
C ALA A 22 -6.98 26.67 8.10
N GLU A 23 -6.13 26.64 7.07
CA GLU A 23 -6.59 26.81 5.69
C GLU A 23 -6.90 25.43 5.07
N PRO A 24 -8.09 25.26 4.48
CA PRO A 24 -8.47 24.03 3.79
C PRO A 24 -7.49 23.66 2.70
N THR A 25 -6.71 22.59 2.93
CA THR A 25 -5.71 22.13 1.98
C THR A 25 -6.11 20.80 1.37
N LYS A 26 -6.42 20.78 0.08
CA LYS A 26 -6.83 19.55 -0.62
C LYS A 26 -5.63 18.63 -0.81
N VAL A 27 -5.77 17.36 -0.42
CA VAL A 27 -4.76 16.32 -0.59
C VAL A 27 -5.36 15.13 -1.32
N VAL A 28 -4.69 14.69 -2.39
CA VAL A 28 -5.07 13.49 -3.14
C VAL A 28 -3.96 12.45 -3.01
N VAL A 29 -4.25 11.34 -2.34
CA VAL A 29 -3.33 10.22 -2.18
C VAL A 29 -3.66 9.14 -3.21
N ARG A 30 -2.64 8.59 -3.86
CA ARG A 30 -2.75 7.46 -4.78
C ARG A 30 -1.75 6.38 -4.43
N VAL A 31 -2.13 5.13 -4.70
CA VAL A 31 -1.34 3.97 -4.26
C VAL A 31 -1.14 3.02 -5.44
N LEU A 32 0.11 2.81 -5.83
CA LEU A 32 0.50 1.79 -6.81
C LEU A 32 0.84 0.48 -6.11
N SER A 33 0.57 -0.63 -6.77
CA SER A 33 1.24 -1.90 -6.54
C SER A 33 2.59 -1.85 -7.24
N GLN A 34 3.68 -2.20 -6.55
CA GLN A 34 5.00 -2.34 -7.17
C GLN A 34 4.89 -3.26 -8.41
N ASP A 35 5.62 -2.89 -9.46
CA ASP A 35 5.66 -3.55 -10.78
C ASP A 35 4.32 -3.54 -11.54
N ALA A 36 3.33 -2.77 -11.08
CA ALA A 36 1.98 -2.84 -11.61
C ALA A 36 1.22 -1.52 -11.48
N LYS A 37 -0.08 -1.61 -11.19
CA LYS A 37 -1.05 -0.52 -11.36
C LYS A 37 -1.64 -0.04 -10.03
N PHE A 38 -2.59 0.90 -10.10
CA PHE A 38 -3.24 1.45 -8.89
C PHE A 38 -4.01 0.38 -8.12
N ILE A 39 -3.95 0.46 -6.78
CA ILE A 39 -4.72 -0.39 -5.87
C ILE A 39 -6.12 0.22 -5.71
N GLY A 40 -7.07 -0.33 -6.45
CA GLY A 40 -8.45 0.11 -6.52
C GLY A 40 -9.46 -0.87 -5.92
N ASP A 41 -10.73 -0.62 -6.22
CA ASP A 41 -11.87 -1.31 -5.60
C ASP A 41 -11.85 -2.84 -5.78
N GLY A 42 -11.33 -3.34 -6.91
CA GLY A 42 -11.23 -4.79 -7.18
C GLY A 42 -10.37 -5.58 -6.18
N THR A 43 -9.54 -4.89 -5.40
CA THR A 43 -8.76 -5.48 -4.30
C THR A 43 -9.09 -4.86 -2.95
N GLY A 44 -10.23 -4.17 -2.83
CA GLY A 44 -10.68 -3.51 -1.61
C GLY A 44 -10.02 -2.16 -1.31
N GLY A 45 -9.19 -1.64 -2.23
CA GLY A 45 -8.44 -0.40 -2.05
C GLY A 45 -7.33 -0.52 -1.01
N ALA A 46 -6.71 0.63 -0.69
CA ALA A 46 -5.70 0.78 0.33
C ALA A 46 -6.19 1.77 1.40
N ARG A 47 -6.01 1.43 2.67
CA ARG A 47 -6.29 2.32 3.80
C ARG A 47 -5.21 3.38 3.87
N VAL A 48 -5.63 4.64 3.95
CA VAL A 48 -4.77 5.80 4.04
C VAL A 48 -5.01 6.49 5.38
N THR A 49 -3.94 6.82 6.09
CA THR A 49 -3.98 7.66 7.29
C THR A 49 -2.93 8.75 7.18
N ILE A 50 -3.34 10.01 7.34
CA ILE A 50 -2.46 11.17 7.39
C ILE A 50 -2.43 11.66 8.84
N ARG A 51 -1.22 11.79 9.42
CA ARG A 51 -1.01 12.27 10.78
C ARG A 51 -0.02 13.42 10.78
N GLU A 52 -0.19 14.37 11.69
CA GLU A 52 0.87 15.31 12.02
C GLU A 52 2.06 14.54 12.62
N ALA A 53 3.26 14.76 12.09
CA ALA A 53 4.45 14.02 12.51
C ALA A 53 4.87 14.35 13.94
N ALA A 54 4.67 15.60 14.37
CA ALA A 54 5.07 16.06 15.71
C ALA A 54 4.18 15.51 16.83
N SER A 55 2.86 15.46 16.62
CA SER A 55 1.88 15.12 17.65
C SER A 55 1.24 13.74 17.48
N GLY A 56 1.33 13.15 16.29
CA GLY A 56 0.61 11.94 15.91
C GLY A 56 -0.90 12.14 15.67
N LYS A 57 -1.40 13.37 15.77
CA LYS A 57 -2.80 13.74 15.52
C LYS A 57 -3.22 13.31 14.11
N VAL A 58 -4.29 12.53 14.00
CA VAL A 58 -4.88 12.17 12.70
C VAL A 58 -5.50 13.41 12.08
N LEU A 59 -5.06 13.76 10.87
CA LEU A 59 -5.59 14.88 10.10
C LEU A 59 -6.64 14.41 9.08
N ALA A 60 -6.42 13.23 8.48
CA ALA A 60 -7.38 12.60 7.58
C ALA A 60 -7.17 11.09 7.53
N HIS A 61 -8.23 10.33 7.25
CA HIS A 61 -8.10 8.91 6.96
C HIS A 61 -9.21 8.44 6.03
N GLY A 62 -8.97 7.34 5.30
CA GLY A 62 -9.95 6.77 4.39
C GLY A 62 -9.40 5.57 3.63
N ILE A 63 -10.06 5.24 2.53
CA ILE A 63 -9.68 4.12 1.65
C ILE A 63 -9.67 4.65 0.22
N THR A 64 -8.69 4.22 -0.60
CA THR A 64 -8.69 4.55 -2.02
C THR A 64 -9.91 3.98 -2.73
N LYS A 65 -10.48 4.77 -3.65
CA LYS A 65 -11.65 4.41 -4.47
C LYS A 65 -11.39 4.69 -5.94
N GLY A 66 -11.87 3.82 -6.83
CA GLY A 66 -11.65 3.88 -8.26
C GLY A 66 -11.02 2.61 -8.84
N GLY A 67 -10.76 2.65 -10.14
CA GLY A 67 -10.16 1.56 -10.92
C GLY A 67 -8.64 1.49 -10.83
N THR A 68 -8.06 0.50 -11.48
CA THR A 68 -6.59 0.31 -11.52
C THR A 68 -5.88 1.31 -12.46
N GLY A 69 -6.61 2.20 -13.13
CA GLY A 69 -6.08 3.12 -14.14
C GLY A 69 -5.72 2.44 -15.47
N ASN A 70 -5.19 3.25 -16.39
CA ASN A 70 -4.82 2.82 -17.75
C ASN A 70 -3.49 2.04 -17.77
N THR A 71 -3.53 0.81 -18.31
CA THR A 71 -2.37 -0.10 -18.31
C THR A 71 -1.19 0.43 -19.11
N GLU A 72 -1.39 0.88 -20.34
CA GLU A 72 -0.30 1.36 -21.21
C GLU A 72 0.37 2.59 -20.59
N ARG A 73 -0.43 3.58 -20.18
CA ARG A 73 0.06 4.81 -19.55
C ARG A 73 0.93 4.54 -18.32
N ILE A 74 0.56 3.58 -17.49
CA ILE A 74 1.32 3.26 -16.26
C ILE A 74 2.57 2.46 -16.61
N MET A 75 2.43 1.42 -17.43
CA MET A 75 3.49 0.42 -17.62
C MET A 75 4.55 0.85 -18.64
N GLU A 76 4.25 1.84 -19.48
CA GLU A 76 5.19 2.40 -20.46
C GLU A 76 5.70 3.78 -20.03
N ALA A 77 5.31 4.22 -18.83
CA ALA A 77 5.77 5.44 -18.22
C ALA A 77 7.31 5.42 -18.08
N SER A 78 7.96 6.51 -18.48
CA SER A 78 9.41 6.63 -18.45
C SER A 78 9.84 8.00 -17.90
N GLY A 79 11.08 8.07 -17.43
CA GLY A 79 11.64 9.27 -16.79
C GLY A 79 11.36 9.36 -15.29
N ARG A 80 11.81 10.45 -14.67
CA ARG A 80 11.63 10.69 -13.23
C ARG A 80 10.23 11.23 -12.96
N SER A 81 9.46 10.51 -12.14
CA SER A 81 8.11 10.91 -11.70
C SER A 81 7.11 11.13 -12.85
N PRO A 82 6.92 10.15 -13.75
CA PRO A 82 5.99 10.29 -14.87
C PRO A 82 4.54 10.46 -14.38
N LEU A 83 3.73 11.19 -15.15
CA LEU A 83 2.31 11.38 -14.86
C LEU A 83 1.51 10.17 -15.33
N VAL A 84 1.09 9.32 -14.40
CA VAL A 84 0.47 8.02 -14.71
C VAL A 84 -1.01 7.94 -14.34
N GLN A 85 -1.53 8.90 -13.57
CA GLN A 85 -2.94 8.90 -13.17
C GLN A 85 -3.90 9.17 -14.33
N THR A 86 -5.10 8.63 -14.19
CA THR A 86 -6.30 8.92 -14.99
C THR A 86 -7.47 9.27 -14.06
N ALA A 87 -8.51 9.91 -14.57
CA ALA A 87 -9.65 10.37 -13.76
C ALA A 87 -10.36 9.23 -13.01
N ASP A 88 -10.35 8.02 -13.56
CA ASP A 88 -10.92 6.81 -12.99
C ASP A 88 -9.96 6.04 -12.06
N ALA A 89 -8.67 6.41 -12.03
CA ALA A 89 -7.66 5.73 -11.23
C ALA A 89 -7.91 5.92 -9.72
N ALA A 90 -7.65 4.87 -8.96
CA ALA A 90 -7.94 4.84 -7.55
C ALA A 90 -7.22 5.94 -6.76
N SER A 91 -7.98 6.68 -5.94
CA SER A 91 -7.46 7.74 -5.09
C SER A 91 -8.23 7.86 -3.78
N PHE A 92 -7.57 8.44 -2.77
CA PHE A 92 -8.20 8.96 -1.57
C PHE A 92 -8.10 10.49 -1.59
N ASN A 93 -9.22 11.17 -1.44
CA ASN A 93 -9.31 12.63 -1.50
C ASN A 93 -9.72 13.15 -0.13
N ALA A 94 -8.98 14.12 0.41
CA ALA A 94 -9.27 14.72 1.71
C ALA A 94 -9.01 16.23 1.68
N ILE A 95 -9.65 16.93 2.61
CA ILE A 95 -9.25 18.28 3.02
C ILE A 95 -8.50 18.13 4.34
N VAL A 96 -7.29 18.68 4.39
CA VAL A 96 -6.43 18.72 5.58
C VAL A 96 -6.32 20.17 6.02
N ASP A 97 -6.91 20.48 7.17
CA ASP A 97 -6.90 21.82 7.75
C ASP A 97 -5.65 21.98 8.63
N VAL A 98 -4.66 22.74 8.13
CA VAL A 98 -3.44 23.09 8.88
C VAL A 98 -3.28 24.62 8.92
N SER A 99 -2.81 25.16 10.05
CA SER A 99 -2.64 26.61 10.27
C SER A 99 -1.24 27.12 9.96
N GLU A 100 -0.28 26.21 9.85
CA GLU A 100 1.12 26.50 9.53
C GLU A 100 1.71 25.35 8.70
N PRO A 101 2.84 25.56 8.01
CA PRO A 101 3.57 24.48 7.35
C PRO A 101 3.77 23.29 8.30
N THR A 102 3.13 22.18 8.00
CA THR A 102 3.06 21.02 8.90
C THR A 102 3.70 19.81 8.24
N LEU A 103 4.68 19.20 8.91
CA LEU A 103 5.22 17.92 8.46
C LEU A 103 4.23 16.81 8.84
N VAL A 104 3.84 15.99 7.86
CA VAL A 104 2.85 14.93 8.06
C VAL A 104 3.39 13.56 7.67
N ASP A 105 3.01 12.55 8.46
CA ASP A 105 3.16 11.13 8.15
C ASP A 105 1.96 10.63 7.36
N LEU A 106 2.22 10.11 6.17
CA LEU A 106 1.30 9.28 5.41
C LEU A 106 1.61 7.82 5.70
N GLU A 107 0.64 7.10 6.27
CA GLU A 107 0.66 5.65 6.40
C GLU A 107 -0.36 5.04 5.43
N VAL A 108 0.09 4.10 4.62
CA VAL A 108 -0.76 3.37 3.67
C VAL A 108 -0.66 1.88 3.92
N GLU A 109 -1.81 1.21 4.01
CA GLU A 109 -1.95 -0.23 4.19
C GLU A 109 -2.85 -0.84 3.12
N GLY A 110 -2.38 -1.87 2.43
CA GLY A 110 -3.19 -2.54 1.43
C GLY A 110 -2.51 -3.73 0.77
N PRO A 111 -3.24 -4.44 -0.10
CA PRO A 111 -4.64 -4.21 -0.46
C PRO A 111 -5.60 -4.83 0.58
N LEU A 112 -6.70 -4.15 0.91
CA LEU A 112 -7.59 -4.56 2.01
C LEU A 112 -8.40 -5.83 1.72
N GLY A 113 -8.62 -6.15 0.45
CA GLY A 113 -9.31 -7.35 -0.01
C GLY A 113 -8.42 -8.59 -0.11
N ARG A 114 -7.15 -8.51 0.33
CA ARG A 114 -6.23 -9.64 0.50
C ARG A 114 -5.57 -9.54 1.88
N PRO A 115 -6.31 -9.80 2.97
CA PRO A 115 -5.82 -9.53 4.34
C PRO A 115 -4.51 -10.26 4.68
N ASN A 116 -4.29 -11.45 4.11
CA ASN A 116 -3.05 -12.22 4.29
C ASN A 116 -1.85 -11.69 3.50
N SER A 117 -2.02 -10.60 2.75
CA SER A 117 -1.00 -9.99 1.89
C SER A 117 -0.93 -8.47 2.06
N VAL A 118 -1.51 -7.95 3.14
CA VAL A 118 -1.42 -6.52 3.45
C VAL A 118 0.03 -6.18 3.82
N VAL A 119 0.54 -5.15 3.16
CA VAL A 119 1.80 -4.48 3.51
C VAL A 119 1.52 -3.04 3.93
N ARG A 120 2.49 -2.43 4.57
CA ARG A 120 2.42 -1.04 5.02
C ARG A 120 3.63 -0.26 4.52
N VAL A 121 3.41 0.95 4.03
CA VAL A 121 4.46 1.94 3.80
C VAL A 121 4.17 3.21 4.58
N ARG A 122 5.24 3.94 4.90
CA ARG A 122 5.17 5.29 5.47
C ARG A 122 5.97 6.25 4.62
N SER A 123 5.44 7.44 4.43
CA SER A 123 6.10 8.53 3.71
C SER A 123 5.83 9.84 4.44
N GLN A 124 6.75 10.78 4.37
CA GLN A 124 6.59 12.11 4.96
C GLN A 124 6.58 13.18 3.89
N ARG A 125 5.77 14.22 4.11
CA ARG A 125 5.74 15.42 3.25
C ARG A 125 5.29 16.63 4.07
N TRP A 126 5.72 17.80 3.65
CA TRP A 126 5.18 19.07 4.12
C TRP A 126 3.82 19.35 3.47
N ILE A 127 2.83 19.71 4.29
CA ILE A 127 1.60 20.37 3.85
C ILE A 127 1.74 21.86 4.16
N ILE A 128 1.57 22.70 3.13
CA ILE A 128 1.56 24.15 3.28
C ILE A 128 0.08 24.60 3.25
N PRO A 129 -0.39 25.38 4.23
CA PRO A 129 -1.77 25.87 4.26
C PRO A 129 -2.17 26.51 2.91
N GLY A 130 -3.32 26.12 2.38
CA GLY A 130 -3.88 26.65 1.12
C GLY A 130 -3.28 26.04 -0.16
N GLU A 131 -2.16 25.34 -0.10
CA GLU A 131 -1.47 24.79 -1.27
C GLU A 131 -1.84 23.33 -1.52
N ALA A 132 -2.67 23.11 -2.54
CA ALA A 132 -3.21 21.78 -2.85
C ALA A 132 -2.13 20.76 -3.29
N ILE A 133 -2.29 19.52 -2.83
CA ILE A 133 -1.53 18.34 -3.26
C ILE A 133 -2.43 17.46 -4.14
N ASP A 134 -2.90 18.02 -5.25
CA ASP A 134 -3.80 17.34 -6.19
C ASP A 134 -3.33 17.40 -7.65
N ALA A 135 -2.37 18.27 -7.99
CA ALA A 135 -1.76 18.34 -9.30
C ALA A 135 -0.98 17.06 -9.67
N GLY A 136 -0.95 16.74 -10.97
CA GLY A 136 -0.24 15.57 -11.48
C GLY A 136 -0.74 14.26 -10.87
N ASN A 137 0.15 13.49 -10.23
CA ASN A 137 -0.22 12.25 -9.53
C ASN A 137 -0.75 12.47 -8.09
N GLY A 138 -0.74 13.71 -7.57
CA GLY A 138 -0.96 13.99 -6.16
C GLY A 138 0.17 13.43 -5.28
N TRP A 139 -0.16 12.92 -4.11
CA TRP A 139 0.75 12.15 -3.27
C TRP A 139 0.70 10.66 -3.66
N LEU A 140 1.60 10.29 -4.57
CA LEU A 140 1.75 8.91 -5.05
C LEU A 140 2.70 8.12 -4.14
N VAL A 141 2.24 6.97 -3.67
CA VAL A 141 3.08 5.98 -2.97
C VAL A 141 2.96 4.61 -3.64
N GLU A 142 3.96 3.76 -3.44
CA GLU A 142 4.01 2.41 -3.98
C GLU A 142 4.07 1.39 -2.84
N LEU A 143 3.23 0.35 -2.92
CA LEU A 143 3.26 -0.79 -2.01
C LEU A 143 4.04 -1.95 -2.64
N PRO A 144 5.15 -2.41 -2.02
CA PRO A 144 5.84 -3.61 -2.45
C PRO A 144 5.06 -4.85 -2.01
N GLY A 145 4.90 -5.83 -2.88
CA GLY A 145 4.36 -7.13 -2.49
C GLY A 145 3.67 -7.91 -3.62
N LEU A 146 3.36 -9.16 -3.30
CA LEU A 146 2.48 -10.04 -4.09
C LEU A 146 1.37 -10.58 -3.19
N ALA A 147 0.15 -10.67 -3.73
CA ALA A 147 -0.98 -11.28 -3.05
C ALA A 147 -0.96 -12.80 -3.26
N ILE A 148 -1.07 -13.57 -2.17
CA ILE A 148 -1.12 -15.03 -2.23
C ILE A 148 -2.39 -15.51 -1.54
N THR A 149 -3.26 -16.17 -2.30
CA THR A 149 -4.43 -16.88 -1.77
C THR A 149 -4.12 -18.37 -1.76
N PRO A 150 -3.81 -18.96 -0.59
CA PRO A 150 -3.42 -20.36 -0.51
C PRO A 150 -4.65 -21.26 -0.32
N ARG A 151 -4.55 -22.48 -0.85
CA ARG A 151 -5.43 -23.61 -0.55
C ARG A 151 -4.55 -24.83 -0.29
N SER A 152 -4.80 -25.53 0.80
CA SER A 152 -4.15 -26.80 1.08
C SER A 152 -5.17 -27.84 1.50
N VAL A 153 -4.98 -29.07 1.03
CA VAL A 153 -5.83 -30.21 1.40
C VAL A 153 -4.92 -31.38 1.73
N ARG A 154 -5.12 -31.98 2.90
CA ARG A 154 -4.40 -33.19 3.30
C ARG A 154 -5.12 -34.45 2.83
N GLU A 155 -4.37 -35.32 2.17
CA GLU A 155 -4.81 -36.60 1.63
C GLU A 155 -3.85 -37.69 2.13
N GLY A 156 -4.21 -38.31 3.27
CA GLY A 156 -3.33 -39.25 3.97
C GLY A 156 -1.99 -38.62 4.37
N ASP A 157 -0.90 -39.15 3.80
CA ASP A 157 0.47 -38.69 4.02
C ASP A 157 0.94 -37.64 3.00
N ALA A 158 0.03 -37.09 2.19
CA ALA A 158 0.33 -36.02 1.24
C ALA A 158 -0.45 -34.74 1.57
N LEU A 159 0.15 -33.60 1.24
CA LEU A 159 -0.49 -32.29 1.27
C LEU A 159 -0.52 -31.74 -0.15
N SER A 160 -1.72 -31.66 -0.72
CA SER A 160 -1.97 -30.96 -1.98
C SER A 160 -2.03 -29.47 -1.72
N ILE A 161 -1.28 -28.68 -2.49
CA ILE A 161 -1.14 -27.24 -2.30
C ILE A 161 -1.42 -26.53 -3.61
N GLU A 162 -2.29 -25.53 -3.53
CA GLU A 162 -2.54 -24.55 -4.57
C GLU A 162 -2.31 -23.15 -4.00
N ALA A 163 -1.73 -22.27 -4.80
CA ALA A 163 -1.52 -20.88 -4.46
C ALA A 163 -1.87 -20.02 -5.66
N LYS A 164 -2.90 -19.18 -5.51
CA LYS A 164 -3.18 -18.12 -6.47
C LYS A 164 -2.34 -16.89 -6.13
N VAL A 165 -1.45 -16.52 -7.04
CA VAL A 165 -0.52 -15.39 -6.92
C VAL A 165 -0.96 -14.27 -7.87
N GLU A 166 -1.04 -13.05 -7.34
CA GLU A 166 -1.42 -11.85 -8.08
C GLU A 166 -0.54 -10.67 -7.63
N LEU A 167 -0.41 -9.64 -8.46
CA LEU A 167 0.11 -8.34 -8.01
C LEU A 167 -0.86 -7.74 -6.99
N LEU A 168 -0.45 -6.80 -6.13
CA LEU A 168 -1.35 -6.22 -5.12
C LEU A 168 -2.56 -5.46 -5.73
N CYS A 169 -2.45 -5.00 -6.98
CA CYS A 169 -3.57 -4.44 -7.76
C CYS A 169 -4.60 -5.50 -8.22
N GLY A 170 -4.35 -6.79 -7.99
CA GLY A 170 -5.13 -7.90 -8.55
C GLY A 170 -4.82 -8.18 -10.01
N CYS A 171 -3.74 -7.62 -10.53
CA CYS A 171 -3.34 -7.80 -11.93
C CYS A 171 -2.93 -9.27 -12.17
N PRO A 172 -3.36 -9.89 -13.28
CA PRO A 172 -3.19 -11.32 -13.51
C PRO A 172 -1.76 -11.67 -13.89
N ILE A 173 -1.29 -12.85 -13.45
CA ILE A 173 -0.04 -13.47 -13.90
C ILE A 173 -0.38 -14.57 -14.92
N THR A 174 0.17 -14.49 -16.13
CA THR A 174 -0.14 -15.43 -17.22
C THR A 174 1.11 -15.71 -18.07
N PRO A 175 1.33 -16.95 -18.55
CA PRO A 175 2.45 -17.24 -19.45
C PRO A 175 2.44 -16.32 -20.68
N GLY A 176 3.56 -15.67 -20.98
CA GLY A 176 3.69 -14.73 -22.10
C GLY A 176 2.89 -13.43 -21.97
N GLY A 177 2.23 -13.19 -20.83
CA GLY A 177 1.51 -11.95 -20.55
C GLY A 177 2.44 -10.83 -20.09
N ARG A 178 1.88 -9.63 -19.88
CA ARG A 178 2.63 -8.46 -19.37
C ARG A 178 3.29 -8.74 -18.01
N TRP A 179 2.60 -9.49 -17.15
CA TRP A 179 3.18 -10.11 -15.96
C TRP A 179 3.35 -11.60 -16.25
N ASP A 180 4.50 -11.94 -16.83
CA ASP A 180 4.76 -13.31 -17.30
C ASP A 180 4.94 -14.26 -16.12
N ALA A 181 4.24 -15.40 -16.15
CA ALA A 181 4.39 -16.47 -15.16
C ALA A 181 5.83 -16.98 -15.02
N ALA A 182 6.64 -16.89 -16.09
CA ALA A 182 8.06 -17.26 -16.08
C ALA A 182 8.91 -16.38 -15.15
N ASP A 183 8.44 -15.16 -14.84
CA ASP A 183 9.15 -14.22 -13.98
C ASP A 183 8.91 -14.48 -12.50
N TYR A 184 8.04 -15.42 -12.14
CA TYR A 184 7.66 -15.67 -10.74
C TYR A 184 8.11 -17.06 -10.28
N GLN A 185 8.94 -17.08 -9.25
CA GLN A 185 9.28 -18.30 -8.52
C GLN A 185 8.36 -18.46 -7.32
N VAL A 186 7.57 -19.54 -7.29
CA VAL A 186 6.65 -19.86 -6.19
C VAL A 186 7.11 -21.13 -5.48
N LYS A 187 7.18 -21.08 -4.15
CA LYS A 187 7.67 -22.19 -3.31
C LYS A 187 6.82 -22.33 -2.06
N ALA A 188 6.68 -23.58 -1.61
CA ALA A 188 6.12 -23.92 -0.32
C ALA A 188 7.18 -24.55 0.58
N VAL A 189 7.17 -24.16 1.84
CA VAL A 189 8.08 -24.64 2.88
C VAL A 189 7.25 -25.24 4.00
N LEU A 190 7.45 -26.52 4.25
CA LEU A 190 6.78 -27.24 5.34
C LEU A 190 7.63 -27.15 6.61
N TRP A 191 7.00 -26.78 7.71
CA TRP A 191 7.66 -26.61 9.01
C TRP A 191 7.02 -27.51 10.08
N SER A 192 7.86 -28.07 10.95
CA SER A 192 7.46 -28.66 12.23
C SER A 192 8.13 -27.86 13.35
N GLY A 193 7.35 -27.03 14.05
CA GLY A 193 7.89 -26.01 14.95
C GLY A 193 8.84 -25.05 14.21
N LYS A 194 10.11 -25.01 14.65
CA LYS A 194 11.19 -24.22 14.02
C LYS A 194 11.99 -25.00 12.97
N LYS A 195 11.78 -26.31 12.86
CA LYS A 195 12.52 -27.16 11.92
C LYS A 195 11.86 -27.11 10.55
N ARG A 196 12.63 -26.73 9.53
CA ARG A 196 12.24 -26.86 8.13
C ARG A 196 12.27 -28.33 7.74
N ILE A 197 11.14 -28.88 7.32
CA ILE A 197 11.01 -30.26 6.86
C ILE A 197 11.37 -30.36 5.38
N SER A 198 10.79 -29.50 4.55
CA SER A 198 11.00 -29.53 3.10
C SER A 198 10.80 -28.15 2.47
N THR A 199 11.28 -28.01 1.24
CA THR A 199 11.00 -26.86 0.38
C THR A 199 10.68 -27.39 -1.01
N THR A 200 9.49 -27.12 -1.50
CA THR A 200 8.97 -27.66 -2.75
C THR A 200 8.59 -26.51 -3.68
N PRO A 201 9.10 -26.47 -4.92
CA PRO A 201 8.61 -25.55 -5.94
C PRO A 201 7.13 -25.82 -6.27
N LEU A 202 6.35 -24.77 -6.44
CA LEU A 202 5.01 -24.85 -7.03
C LEU A 202 5.13 -24.47 -8.50
N THR A 203 4.63 -25.33 -9.38
CA THR A 203 4.65 -25.08 -10.82
C THR A 203 3.39 -24.35 -11.22
N PHE A 204 3.48 -23.46 -12.22
CA PHE A 204 2.30 -22.87 -12.83
C PHE A 204 1.37 -23.98 -13.36
N ARG A 205 0.07 -23.85 -13.09
CA ARG A 205 -0.95 -24.83 -13.49
C ARG A 205 -2.06 -24.22 -14.32
N THR A 206 -2.59 -23.08 -13.89
CA THR A 206 -3.80 -22.52 -14.49
C THR A 206 -3.75 -21.00 -14.48
N SER A 207 -4.14 -20.39 -15.59
CA SER A 207 -4.28 -18.94 -15.69
C SER A 207 -5.58 -18.45 -15.03
N PRO A 208 -5.58 -17.29 -14.37
CA PRO A 208 -4.41 -16.48 -14.03
C PRO A 208 -3.78 -16.91 -12.68
N GLY A 209 -2.45 -16.99 -12.66
CA GLY A 209 -1.64 -16.98 -11.43
C GLY A 209 -1.78 -18.18 -10.50
N THR A 210 -2.34 -19.32 -10.93
CA THR A 210 -2.46 -20.51 -10.07
C THR A 210 -1.23 -21.40 -10.20
N TYR A 211 -0.58 -21.65 -9.06
CA TYR A 211 0.57 -22.54 -8.92
C TYR A 211 0.23 -23.70 -7.99
N ALA A 212 0.68 -24.91 -8.28
CA ALA A 212 0.39 -26.07 -7.42
C ALA A 212 1.54 -27.06 -7.31
N SER A 213 1.51 -27.85 -6.23
CA SER A 213 2.38 -29.00 -6.01
C SER A 213 1.79 -29.91 -4.93
N THR A 214 2.37 -31.11 -4.79
CA THR A 214 2.05 -32.04 -3.70
C THR A 214 3.30 -32.27 -2.87
N ILE A 215 3.17 -32.21 -1.54
CA ILE A 215 4.30 -32.40 -0.61
C ILE A 215 4.02 -33.59 0.29
N PRO A 216 4.98 -34.51 0.49
CA PRO A 216 4.89 -35.52 1.54
C PRO A 216 4.77 -34.85 2.93
N ALA A 217 3.75 -35.25 3.69
CA ALA A 217 3.40 -34.72 5.00
C ALA A 217 3.23 -35.83 6.07
N SER A 218 3.99 -36.93 5.95
CA SER A 218 3.97 -38.10 6.86
C SER A 218 4.42 -37.80 8.29
N THR A 219 4.85 -36.57 8.60
CA THR A 219 5.26 -36.18 9.94
C THR A 219 4.03 -35.95 10.83
N ALA A 220 3.96 -36.66 11.96
CA ALA A 220 2.98 -36.41 13.00
C ALA A 220 3.21 -35.05 13.69
N GLY A 221 2.12 -34.37 14.06
CA GLY A 221 2.14 -33.12 14.84
C GLY A 221 1.64 -31.89 14.08
N LYS A 222 1.72 -30.73 14.75
CA LYS A 222 1.26 -29.45 14.20
C LYS A 222 2.26 -28.94 13.16
N LEU A 223 1.88 -29.03 11.89
CA LEU A 223 2.66 -28.54 10.77
C LEU A 223 2.21 -27.14 10.35
N ARG A 224 3.15 -26.32 9.87
CA ARG A 224 2.89 -24.99 9.30
C ARG A 224 3.44 -24.94 7.89
N LEU A 225 2.62 -24.47 6.96
CA LEU A 225 3.04 -24.20 5.59
C LEU A 225 3.39 -22.72 5.45
N THR A 226 4.53 -22.44 4.82
CA THR A 226 4.85 -21.10 4.33
C THR A 226 4.87 -21.14 2.82
N ILE A 227 4.01 -20.38 2.17
CA ILE A 227 4.02 -20.23 0.71
C ILE A 227 4.53 -18.83 0.41
N TYR A 228 5.48 -18.73 -0.52
CA TYR A 228 5.98 -17.44 -0.96
C TYR A 228 6.15 -17.42 -2.48
N ALA A 229 6.06 -16.22 -3.04
CA ALA A 229 6.30 -15.92 -4.44
C ALA A 229 7.32 -14.78 -4.53
N VAL A 230 8.22 -14.86 -5.52
CA VAL A 230 9.20 -13.82 -5.82
C VAL A 230 9.22 -13.56 -7.31
N ASN A 231 9.06 -12.31 -7.72
CA ASN A 231 9.40 -11.87 -9.06
C ASN A 231 10.93 -11.83 -9.20
N ILE A 232 11.50 -12.68 -10.05
CA ILE A 232 12.96 -12.84 -10.17
C ILE A 232 13.65 -11.69 -10.90
N LYS A 233 12.88 -10.82 -11.58
CA LYS A 233 13.41 -9.63 -12.26
C LYS A 233 13.49 -8.42 -11.33
N THR A 234 12.51 -8.25 -10.45
CA THR A 234 12.36 -7.04 -9.61
C THR A 234 12.64 -7.27 -8.13
N GLY A 235 12.65 -8.53 -7.68
CA GLY A 235 12.77 -8.90 -6.27
C GLY A 235 11.48 -8.71 -5.47
N ASN A 236 10.40 -8.25 -6.10
CA ASN A 236 9.10 -8.11 -5.45
C ASN A 236 8.59 -9.46 -4.94
N ALA A 237 8.09 -9.51 -3.71
CA ALA A 237 7.81 -10.77 -3.03
C ALA A 237 6.55 -10.73 -2.16
N GLY A 238 5.88 -11.87 -2.05
CA GLY A 238 4.76 -12.08 -1.14
C GLY A 238 4.95 -13.36 -0.35
N VAL A 239 4.41 -13.42 0.87
CA VAL A 239 4.46 -14.60 1.74
C VAL A 239 3.16 -14.77 2.49
N VAL A 240 2.72 -16.00 2.67
CA VAL A 240 1.61 -16.38 3.54
C VAL A 240 1.97 -17.59 4.38
N HIS A 241 1.46 -17.63 5.61
CA HIS A 241 1.59 -18.76 6.51
C HIS A 241 0.21 -19.34 6.80
N ILE A 242 0.05 -20.66 6.63
CA ILE A 242 -1.17 -21.37 6.97
C ILE A 242 -0.86 -22.63 7.79
N PRO A 243 -1.79 -23.13 8.60
CA PRO A 243 -1.72 -24.49 9.11
C PRO A 243 -1.63 -25.48 7.95
N ALA A 244 -0.79 -26.50 8.07
CA ALA A 244 -0.76 -27.63 7.13
C ALA A 244 -1.73 -28.70 7.66
N SER A 245 -3.02 -28.44 7.48
CA SER A 245 -4.14 -29.30 7.85
C SER A 245 -4.76 -29.99 6.64
#